data_AF-A0A2M6T191-F1
#
_entry.id   AF-A0A2M6T191-F1
#
_cell.length_a   1.000
_cell.length_b   1.000
_cell.length_c   1.000
_cell.angle_alpha   90.00
_cell.angle_beta   90.00
_cell.angle_gamma   90.00
#
_symmetry.space_group_name_H-M   'P 1'
#
loop_
_entity.id
_entity.type
_entity.pdbx_description
1 polymer ?
#
loop_
_entity_poly.entity_id
_entity_poly.type
_entity_poly.pdbx_seq_one_letter_code
_entity_poly.pdbx_strand_id
1 'polypeptide(L)'
;MQKTTREQNLRLIPLGGLGEVGRNMTLLEWQEKILIIDMGFRFPEEDMPGIDFIIPNISYLKGKEKNVLGLIVTHGHYDHIGAIPYLINRINDSLPIFTSRLTRGIILKRQEDFSHQRRLNIEEVKDGSLINIGPFKIEFFHLNHNIPDNLGLFITTPVGNIVHTSDFKFDETPVYDVPTDFRRLRNLASRRVHLLMSDSTGAENEGHSFSEKTISENLNEIFK
;
A
#
# COMPACT_ATOMS: atom_id res chain seq x y z
N MET A 1 -3.77 -23.00 -35.73
CA MET A 1 -3.88 -22.35 -34.40
C MET A 1 -3.04 -21.09 -34.42
N GLN A 2 -3.66 -19.91 -34.55
CA GLN A 2 -2.97 -18.64 -34.37
C GLN A 2 -2.52 -18.57 -32.91
N LYS A 3 -1.21 -18.56 -32.66
CA LYS A 3 -0.67 -18.11 -31.37
C LYS A 3 -1.07 -16.65 -31.26
N THR A 4 -2.10 -16.36 -30.49
CA THR A 4 -2.38 -15.01 -30.01
C THR A 4 -1.09 -14.49 -29.40
N THR A 5 -0.49 -13.49 -30.03
CA THR A 5 0.60 -12.71 -29.47
C THR A 5 0.11 -12.25 -28.10
N ARG A 6 0.68 -12.79 -27.01
CA ARG A 6 0.34 -12.30 -25.67
C ARG A 6 0.69 -10.82 -25.68
N GLU A 7 -0.32 -9.97 -25.57
CA GLU A 7 -0.13 -8.53 -25.50
C GLU A 7 0.88 -8.23 -24.39
N GLN A 8 1.91 -7.48 -24.73
CA GLN A 8 2.98 -7.05 -23.82
C GLN A 8 2.51 -5.82 -23.03
N ASN A 9 1.33 -5.92 -22.43
CA ASN A 9 0.69 -4.84 -21.69
C ASN A 9 0.81 -5.10 -20.19
N LEU A 10 1.23 -4.08 -19.45
CA LEU A 10 1.06 -4.06 -18.00
C LEU A 10 -0.37 -3.60 -17.70
N ARG A 11 -1.09 -4.38 -16.89
CA ARG A 11 -2.44 -4.04 -16.44
C ARG A 11 -2.37 -3.50 -15.02
N LEU A 12 -2.99 -2.36 -14.79
CA LEU A 12 -3.22 -1.79 -13.47
C LEU A 12 -4.71 -1.92 -13.14
N ILE A 13 -5.02 -2.58 -12.04
CA ILE A 13 -6.39 -3.01 -11.72
C ILE A 13 -6.69 -2.68 -10.26
N PRO A 14 -7.29 -1.51 -9.98
CA PRO A 14 -7.77 -1.16 -8.66
C PRO A 14 -9.01 -1.99 -8.33
N LEU A 15 -8.97 -2.74 -7.22
CA LEU A 15 -10.10 -3.50 -6.68
C LEU A 15 -10.80 -2.76 -5.52
N GLY A 16 -10.22 -1.65 -5.07
CA GLY A 16 -10.77 -0.71 -4.11
C GLY A 16 -9.83 0.50 -3.96
N GLY A 17 -10.31 1.56 -3.30
CA GLY A 17 -9.56 2.82 -3.09
C GLY A 17 -9.69 3.85 -4.22
N LEU A 18 -10.55 3.62 -5.22
CA LEU A 18 -10.89 4.62 -6.24
C LEU A 18 -12.36 4.99 -6.19
N GLY A 19 -12.64 6.30 -6.21
CA GLY A 19 -14.00 6.84 -6.04
C GLY A 19 -14.55 6.65 -4.62
N GLU A 20 -13.67 6.35 -3.66
CA GLU A 20 -13.98 6.11 -2.25
C GLU A 20 -12.74 6.41 -1.39
N VAL A 21 -12.91 6.54 -0.07
CA VAL A 21 -11.81 6.60 0.90
C VAL A 21 -11.68 5.26 1.61
N GLY A 22 -10.48 4.68 1.52
CA GLY A 22 -10.13 3.40 2.10
C GLY A 22 -10.43 2.19 1.21
N ARG A 23 -10.38 0.97 1.78
CA ARG A 23 -10.45 -0.30 1.00
C ARG A 23 -9.36 -0.37 -0.07
N ASN A 24 -8.17 0.17 0.18
CA ASN A 24 -7.09 0.23 -0.79
C ASN A 24 -6.64 -1.18 -1.19
N MET A 25 -6.69 -1.48 -2.49
CA MET A 25 -6.16 -2.70 -3.07
C MET A 25 -5.96 -2.51 -4.58
N THR A 26 -4.71 -2.50 -5.04
CA THR A 26 -4.38 -2.39 -6.47
C THR A 26 -3.55 -3.57 -6.94
N LEU A 27 -3.87 -4.10 -8.12
CA LEU A 27 -3.10 -5.15 -8.78
C LEU A 27 -2.25 -4.57 -9.91
N LEU A 28 -1.00 -5.03 -9.99
CA LEU A 28 -0.17 -4.94 -11.18
C LEU A 28 -0.05 -6.32 -11.81
N GLU A 29 -0.48 -6.48 -13.07
CA GLU A 29 -0.42 -7.76 -13.78
C GLU A 29 0.39 -7.65 -15.08
N TRP A 30 1.43 -8.48 -15.18
CA TRP A 30 2.26 -8.64 -16.38
C TRP A 30 2.39 -10.11 -16.74
N GLN A 31 1.94 -10.52 -17.93
CA GLN A 31 2.04 -11.91 -18.41
C GLN A 31 1.62 -12.94 -17.36
N GLU A 32 0.42 -12.77 -16.78
CA GLU A 32 -0.12 -13.64 -15.73
C GLU A 32 0.67 -13.61 -14.42
N LYS A 33 1.58 -12.65 -14.20
CA LYS A 33 2.24 -12.43 -12.92
C LYS A 33 1.59 -11.24 -12.24
N ILE A 34 1.02 -11.47 -11.05
CA ILE A 34 0.22 -10.49 -10.32
C ILE A 34 0.96 -10.09 -9.05
N LEU A 35 1.11 -8.79 -8.85
CA LEU A 35 1.57 -8.17 -7.61
C LEU A 35 0.38 -7.40 -7.00
N ILE A 36 0.18 -7.57 -5.69
CA ILE A 36 -0.84 -6.82 -4.94
C ILE A 36 -0.16 -5.69 -4.17
N ILE A 37 -0.71 -4.50 -4.24
CA ILE A 37 -0.35 -3.34 -3.42
C ILE A 37 -1.54 -3.05 -2.50
N ASP A 38 -1.30 -3.19 -1.20
CA ASP A 38 -2.27 -3.06 -0.11
C ASP A 38 -3.47 -4.02 -0.18
N MET A 39 -4.12 -4.21 0.97
CA MET A 39 -5.27 -5.09 1.17
C MET A 39 -6.08 -4.59 2.37
N GLY A 40 -6.67 -3.41 2.21
CA GLY A 40 -7.40 -2.73 3.27
C GLY A 40 -8.91 -2.94 3.26
N PHE A 41 -9.59 -2.42 4.27
CA PHE A 41 -11.05 -2.32 4.32
C PHE A 41 -11.51 -0.87 4.44
N ARG A 42 -12.82 -0.65 4.35
CA ARG A 42 -13.45 0.65 4.61
C ARG A 42 -14.53 0.46 5.68
N PHE A 43 -14.72 1.46 6.53
CA PHE A 43 -15.84 1.51 7.47
C PHE A 43 -17.18 1.78 6.75
N PRO A 44 -18.30 1.22 7.24
CA PRO A 44 -19.62 1.44 6.67
C PRO A 44 -20.05 2.92 6.72
N GLU A 45 -21.03 3.27 5.89
CA GLU A 45 -21.76 4.55 5.99
C GLU A 45 -22.94 4.44 6.97
N GLU A 46 -23.52 5.59 7.36
CA GLU A 46 -24.61 5.65 8.35
C GLU A 46 -25.86 4.85 7.94
N ASP A 47 -26.05 4.61 6.64
CA ASP A 47 -27.17 3.88 6.06
C ASP A 47 -26.97 2.35 5.96
N MET A 48 -25.87 1.83 6.51
CA MET A 48 -25.51 0.40 6.48
C MET A 48 -25.58 -0.27 7.87
N PRO A 49 -26.77 -0.36 8.50
CA PRO A 49 -26.90 -0.90 9.85
C PRO A 49 -26.49 -2.38 9.92
N GLY A 50 -25.66 -2.71 10.90
CA GLY A 50 -25.19 -4.08 11.17
C GLY A 50 -23.98 -4.54 10.35
N ILE A 51 -23.41 -3.67 9.51
CA ILE A 51 -22.14 -3.92 8.80
C ILE A 51 -20.98 -3.38 9.64
N ASP A 52 -19.95 -4.17 9.92
CA ASP A 52 -18.76 -3.71 10.65
C ASP A 52 -17.71 -3.06 9.72
N PHE A 53 -17.51 -3.64 8.53
CA PHE A 53 -16.54 -3.18 7.53
C PHE A 53 -16.83 -3.77 6.15
N ILE A 54 -16.28 -3.12 5.12
CA ILE A 54 -16.39 -3.50 3.71
C ILE A 54 -15.00 -3.82 3.15
N ILE A 55 -14.82 -5.02 2.59
CA ILE A 55 -13.54 -5.49 2.01
C ILE A 55 -13.57 -5.54 0.47
N PRO A 56 -12.41 -5.52 -0.22
CA PRO A 56 -12.35 -5.58 -1.68
C PRO A 56 -12.93 -6.88 -2.26
N ASN A 57 -13.55 -6.78 -3.44
CA ASN A 57 -14.02 -7.94 -4.18
C ASN A 57 -12.90 -8.54 -5.04
N ILE A 58 -12.31 -9.65 -4.57
CA ILE A 58 -11.20 -10.33 -5.24
C ILE A 58 -11.64 -11.32 -6.34
N SER A 59 -12.86 -11.24 -6.85
CA SER A 59 -13.35 -12.17 -7.90
C SER A 59 -12.46 -12.18 -9.15
N TYR A 60 -11.73 -11.09 -9.43
CA TYR A 60 -10.73 -11.04 -10.49
C TYR A 60 -9.62 -12.09 -10.35
N LEU A 61 -9.25 -12.43 -9.11
CA LEU A 61 -8.18 -13.37 -8.79
C LEU A 61 -8.64 -14.82 -8.84
N LYS A 62 -9.95 -15.09 -9.00
CA LYS A 62 -10.49 -16.45 -9.06
C LYS A 62 -9.91 -17.21 -10.26
N GLY A 63 -9.25 -18.34 -9.98
CA GLY A 63 -8.53 -19.13 -10.98
C GLY A 63 -7.15 -18.57 -11.36
N LYS A 64 -6.72 -17.47 -10.75
CA LYS A 64 -5.40 -16.82 -10.90
C LYS A 64 -4.61 -16.79 -9.59
N GLU A 65 -5.00 -17.55 -8.59
CA GLU A 65 -4.39 -17.54 -7.26
C GLU A 65 -2.89 -17.87 -7.32
N LYS A 66 -2.52 -18.87 -8.14
CA LYS A 66 -1.13 -19.29 -8.37
C LYS A 66 -0.26 -18.25 -9.10
N ASN A 67 -0.91 -17.25 -9.68
CA ASN A 67 -0.26 -16.18 -10.44
C ASN A 67 0.08 -14.97 -9.56
N VAL A 68 -0.48 -14.91 -8.34
CA VAL A 68 -0.16 -13.89 -7.35
C VAL A 68 1.19 -14.21 -6.72
N LEU A 69 2.14 -13.29 -6.89
CA LEU A 69 3.53 -13.49 -6.49
C LEU A 69 3.87 -12.90 -5.12
N GLY A 70 3.14 -11.88 -4.69
CA GLY A 70 3.35 -11.25 -3.39
C GLY A 70 2.33 -10.16 -3.10
N LEU A 71 2.26 -9.78 -1.83
CA LEU A 71 1.53 -8.63 -1.32
C LEU A 71 2.55 -7.63 -0.77
N ILE A 72 2.52 -6.40 -1.25
CA ILE A 72 3.24 -5.28 -0.66
C ILE A 72 2.25 -4.47 0.18
N VAL A 73 2.63 -4.14 1.40
CA VAL A 73 1.82 -3.27 2.28
C VAL A 73 2.62 -2.02 2.60
N THR A 74 2.05 -0.86 2.25
CA THR A 74 2.70 0.45 2.35
C THR A 74 2.83 0.95 3.78
N HIS A 75 1.76 0.86 4.57
CA HIS A 75 1.74 1.27 5.98
C HIS A 75 0.63 0.56 6.79
N GLY A 76 0.61 0.84 8.10
CA GLY A 76 -0.19 0.10 9.08
C GLY A 76 -1.64 0.54 9.28
N HIS A 77 -2.19 1.43 8.46
CA HIS A 77 -3.59 1.80 8.59
C HIS A 77 -4.53 0.71 8.07
N TYR A 78 -5.70 0.63 8.69
CA TYR A 78 -6.66 -0.44 8.46
C TYR A 78 -7.25 -0.45 7.06
N ASP A 79 -7.29 0.70 6.42
CA ASP A 79 -7.66 0.86 5.04
C ASP A 79 -6.57 0.51 4.03
N HIS A 80 -5.42 0.04 4.51
CA HIS A 80 -4.35 -0.63 3.73
C HIS A 80 -4.09 -2.07 4.16
N ILE A 81 -4.42 -2.47 5.41
CA ILE A 81 -4.08 -3.81 5.92
C ILE A 81 -5.26 -4.68 6.34
N GLY A 82 -6.40 -4.08 6.66
CA GLY A 82 -7.36 -4.80 7.50
C GLY A 82 -8.23 -5.82 6.77
N ALA A 83 -8.15 -5.91 5.44
CA ALA A 83 -8.75 -7.02 4.69
C ALA A 83 -7.83 -8.26 4.61
N ILE A 84 -6.56 -8.16 5.01
CA ILE A 84 -5.60 -9.28 5.05
C ILE A 84 -6.18 -10.55 5.68
N PRO A 85 -6.66 -10.55 6.94
CA PRO A 85 -7.13 -11.78 7.60
C PRO A 85 -8.35 -12.41 6.92
N TYR A 86 -9.07 -11.67 6.08
CA TYR A 86 -10.28 -12.14 5.39
C TYR A 86 -10.00 -12.68 3.98
N LEU A 87 -8.96 -12.16 3.32
CA LEU A 87 -8.70 -12.42 1.91
C LEU A 87 -7.46 -13.27 1.66
N ILE A 88 -6.45 -13.23 2.54
CA ILE A 88 -5.15 -13.87 2.29
C ILE A 88 -5.29 -15.38 2.02
N ASN A 89 -6.11 -16.09 2.78
CA ASN A 89 -6.31 -17.53 2.61
C ASN A 89 -7.11 -17.91 1.37
N ARG A 90 -7.90 -16.96 0.83
CA ARG A 90 -8.61 -17.15 -0.44
C ARG A 90 -7.69 -16.99 -1.65
N ILE A 91 -6.54 -16.34 -1.45
CA ILE A 91 -5.51 -16.15 -2.46
C ILE A 91 -4.46 -17.25 -2.31
N ASN A 92 -3.68 -17.22 -1.24
CA ASN A 92 -2.63 -18.20 -0.94
C ASN A 92 -2.13 -18.00 0.51
N ASP A 93 -2.31 -19.01 1.37
CA ASP A 93 -1.86 -18.98 2.78
C ASP A 93 -0.35 -18.79 2.97
N SER A 94 0.45 -18.98 1.92
CA SER A 94 1.91 -18.84 1.94
C SER A 94 2.40 -17.67 1.08
N LEU A 95 1.50 -16.77 0.66
CA LEU A 95 1.86 -15.59 -0.11
C LEU A 95 2.86 -14.73 0.69
N PRO A 96 4.03 -14.38 0.12
CA PRO A 96 4.96 -13.49 0.80
C PRO A 96 4.37 -12.08 0.89
N ILE A 97 4.41 -11.52 2.10
CA ILE A 97 3.97 -10.16 2.43
C ILE A 97 5.21 -9.33 2.73
N PHE A 98 5.38 -8.20 2.05
CA PHE A 98 6.51 -7.29 2.25
C PHE A 98 5.99 -6.00 2.88
N THR A 99 6.48 -5.68 4.07
CA THR A 99 6.04 -4.48 4.77
C THR A 99 7.04 -3.99 5.81
N SER A 100 6.83 -2.77 6.31
CA SER A 100 7.67 -2.16 7.34
C SER A 100 7.48 -2.80 8.72
N ARG A 101 8.42 -2.55 9.63
CA ARG A 101 8.48 -3.21 10.93
C ARG A 101 7.26 -2.88 11.80
N LEU A 102 6.84 -1.62 11.87
CA LEU A 102 5.63 -1.23 12.61
C LEU A 102 4.39 -1.89 12.00
N THR A 103 4.23 -1.82 10.68
CA THR A 103 3.11 -2.40 9.95
C THR A 103 3.00 -3.91 10.16
N ARG A 104 4.14 -4.62 10.12
CA ARG A 104 4.21 -6.05 10.47
C ARG A 104 3.70 -6.30 11.88
N GLY A 105 4.09 -5.48 12.85
CA GLY A 105 3.62 -5.58 14.23
C GLY A 105 2.10 -5.48 14.34
N ILE A 106 1.49 -4.51 13.65
CA ILE A 106 0.03 -4.30 13.63
C ILE A 106 -0.67 -5.47 12.94
N ILE A 107 -0.16 -5.95 11.80
CA ILE A 107 -0.71 -7.11 11.09
C ILE A 107 -0.67 -8.36 11.98
N LEU A 108 0.48 -8.65 12.61
CA LEU A 108 0.61 -9.81 13.51
C LEU A 108 -0.31 -9.70 14.71
N LYS A 109 -0.47 -8.51 15.29
CA LYS A 109 -1.40 -8.28 16.40
C LYS A 109 -2.84 -8.55 15.96
N ARG A 110 -3.24 -8.07 14.78
CA ARG A 110 -4.57 -8.35 14.23
C ARG A 110 -4.78 -9.83 13.93
N GLN A 111 -3.73 -10.54 13.54
CA GLN A 111 -3.79 -11.98 13.24
C GLN A 111 -4.08 -12.84 14.49
N GLU A 112 -3.85 -12.34 15.71
CA GLU A 112 -4.19 -13.05 16.95
C GLU A 112 -5.69 -13.37 17.05
N ASP A 113 -6.55 -12.48 16.54
CA ASP A 113 -8.01 -12.69 16.46
C ASP A 113 -8.39 -13.79 15.46
N PHE A 114 -7.44 -14.20 14.61
CA PHE A 114 -7.57 -15.22 13.57
C PHE A 114 -6.57 -16.36 13.81
N SER A 115 -6.36 -16.73 15.08
CA SER A 115 -5.39 -17.75 15.51
C SER A 115 -5.59 -19.15 14.91
N HIS A 116 -6.76 -19.42 14.33
CA HIS A 116 -7.06 -20.65 13.58
C HIS A 116 -6.46 -20.68 12.17
N GLN A 117 -6.01 -19.53 11.65
CA GLN A 117 -5.39 -19.42 10.33
C GLN A 117 -3.90 -19.74 10.37
N ARG A 118 -3.33 -20.04 9.20
CA ARG A 118 -1.89 -20.26 9.08
C ARG A 118 -1.12 -18.98 9.40
N ARG A 119 0.06 -19.14 9.98
CA ARG A 119 1.00 -18.03 10.20
C ARG A 119 1.37 -17.37 8.89
N LEU A 120 1.20 -16.05 8.81
CA LEU A 120 1.57 -15.23 7.67
C LEU A 120 3.09 -15.28 7.40
N ASN A 121 3.45 -15.34 6.11
CA ASN A 121 4.82 -15.19 5.65
C ASN A 121 5.12 -13.70 5.42
N ILE A 122 5.64 -13.02 6.44
CA ILE A 122 5.92 -11.56 6.37
C ILE A 122 7.43 -11.32 6.40
N GLU A 123 7.93 -10.64 5.38
CA GLU A 123 9.29 -10.15 5.23
C GLU A 123 9.35 -8.64 5.51
N GLU A 124 10.27 -8.23 6.39
CA GLU A 124 10.43 -6.82 6.74
C GLU A 124 11.23 -6.07 5.66
N VAL A 125 10.70 -4.92 5.22
CA VAL A 125 11.37 -3.96 4.34
C VAL A 125 11.45 -2.60 5.02
N LYS A 126 12.33 -1.73 4.51
CA LYS A 126 12.54 -0.37 5.03
C LYS A 126 12.90 0.57 3.88
N ASP A 127 13.04 1.85 4.17
CA ASP A 127 13.59 2.81 3.21
C ASP A 127 14.90 2.29 2.58
N GLY A 128 14.98 2.34 1.25
CA GLY A 128 16.13 1.82 0.50
C GLY A 128 16.12 0.32 0.25
N SER A 129 15.20 -0.46 0.82
CA SER A 129 15.07 -1.89 0.50
C SER A 129 14.79 -2.10 -0.99
N LEU A 130 15.39 -3.15 -1.55
CA LEU A 130 15.20 -3.59 -2.93
C LEU A 130 14.74 -5.03 -2.93
N ILE A 131 13.61 -5.31 -3.57
CA ILE A 131 13.10 -6.68 -3.74
C ILE A 131 12.76 -6.95 -5.20
N ASN A 132 12.84 -8.21 -5.60
CA ASN A 132 12.45 -8.68 -6.92
C ASN A 132 11.33 -9.70 -6.79
N ILE A 133 10.17 -9.40 -7.37
CA ILE A 133 9.00 -10.27 -7.39
C ILE A 133 8.63 -10.53 -8.85
N GLY A 134 9.13 -11.64 -9.41
CA GLY A 134 8.94 -11.96 -10.82
C GLY A 134 9.41 -10.82 -11.74
N PRO A 135 8.53 -10.22 -12.57
CA PRO A 135 8.89 -9.12 -13.48
C PRO A 135 9.00 -7.75 -12.78
N PHE A 136 8.66 -7.65 -11.49
CA PHE A 136 8.62 -6.39 -10.76
C PHE A 136 9.88 -6.25 -9.90
N LYS A 137 10.65 -5.17 -10.10
CA LYS A 137 11.70 -4.76 -9.17
C LYS A 137 11.20 -3.58 -8.36
N ILE A 138 11.11 -3.72 -7.05
CA ILE A 138 10.54 -2.71 -6.16
C ILE A 138 11.65 -2.13 -5.30
N GLU A 139 11.76 -0.80 -5.32
CA GLU A 139 12.53 -0.02 -4.37
C GLU A 139 11.58 0.75 -3.45
N PHE A 140 11.76 0.59 -2.15
CA PHE A 140 10.96 1.28 -1.15
C PHE A 140 11.57 2.63 -0.81
N PHE A 141 10.74 3.64 -0.57
CA PHE A 141 11.19 4.94 -0.10
C PHE A 141 10.28 5.51 0.98
N HIS A 142 10.87 6.14 2.00
CA HIS A 142 10.12 6.77 3.10
C HIS A 142 9.30 7.97 2.63
N LEU A 143 8.08 8.10 3.15
CA LEU A 143 7.24 9.29 3.07
C LEU A 143 6.56 9.54 4.43
N ASN A 144 6.41 10.81 4.81
CA ASN A 144 5.66 11.14 6.02
C ASN A 144 4.18 10.83 5.86
N HIS A 145 3.55 10.34 6.91
CA HIS A 145 2.11 10.15 7.01
C HIS A 145 1.70 10.26 8.49
N ASN A 146 0.45 9.95 8.84
CA ASN A 146 -0.04 10.00 10.22
C ASN A 146 0.32 8.74 11.04
N ILE A 147 1.05 7.81 10.44
CA ILE A 147 1.65 6.65 11.11
C ILE A 147 3.12 6.52 10.66
N PRO A 148 4.06 6.20 11.58
CA PRO A 148 5.46 5.97 11.21
C PRO A 148 5.64 4.78 10.26
N ASP A 149 6.85 4.65 9.71
CA ASP A 149 7.24 3.53 8.85
C ASP A 149 6.36 3.41 7.57
N ASN A 150 5.86 4.53 7.03
CA ASN A 150 5.14 4.57 5.76
C ASN A 150 6.11 4.55 4.57
N LEU A 151 5.81 3.70 3.57
CA LEU A 151 6.67 3.47 2.42
C LEU A 151 5.92 3.67 1.10
N GLY A 152 6.45 4.56 0.27
CA GLY A 152 6.18 4.62 -1.16
C GLY A 152 7.00 3.59 -1.94
N LEU A 153 6.60 3.32 -3.19
CA LEU A 153 7.14 2.28 -4.05
C LEU A 153 7.62 2.85 -5.38
N PHE A 154 8.89 2.62 -5.73
CA PHE A 154 9.38 2.77 -7.10
C PHE A 154 9.47 1.38 -7.75
N ILE A 155 8.59 1.12 -8.71
CA ILE A 155 8.38 -0.19 -9.31
C ILE A 155 8.90 -0.15 -10.76
N THR A 156 10.00 -0.85 -11.02
CA THR A 156 10.49 -1.10 -12.38
C THR A 156 9.74 -2.29 -12.95
N THR A 157 9.12 -2.09 -14.12
CA THR A 157 8.42 -3.15 -14.88
C THR A 157 9.05 -3.30 -16.27
N PRO A 158 8.71 -4.37 -17.02
CA PRO A 158 9.22 -4.56 -18.39
C PRO A 158 8.86 -3.44 -19.38
N VAL A 159 7.84 -2.62 -19.09
CA VAL A 159 7.33 -1.58 -20.01
C VAL A 159 7.46 -0.15 -19.49
N GLY A 160 7.97 0.03 -18.27
CA GLY A 160 8.14 1.36 -17.68
C GLY A 160 8.26 1.34 -16.16
N ASN A 161 8.61 2.49 -15.60
CA ASN A 161 8.72 2.70 -14.16
C ASN A 161 7.47 3.36 -13.60
N ILE A 162 7.00 2.85 -12.47
CA ILE A 162 5.84 3.36 -11.74
C ILE A 162 6.32 3.89 -10.41
N VAL A 163 5.81 5.05 -10.00
CA VAL A 163 5.89 5.50 -8.62
C VAL A 163 4.50 5.38 -8.02
N HIS A 164 4.38 4.65 -6.91
CA HIS A 164 3.19 4.64 -6.08
C HIS A 164 3.53 5.32 -4.77
N THR A 165 2.83 6.41 -4.44
CA THR A 165 3.18 7.21 -3.26
C THR A 165 2.82 6.53 -1.96
N SER A 166 1.77 5.70 -1.94
CA SER A 166 0.93 5.47 -0.74
C SER A 166 0.25 6.77 -0.28
N ASP A 167 -0.41 6.71 0.87
CA ASP A 167 -0.90 7.89 1.58
C ASP A 167 0.29 8.69 2.11
N PHE A 168 0.27 10.01 1.93
CA PHE A 168 1.41 10.82 2.33
C PHE A 168 1.04 12.27 2.64
N LYS A 169 1.95 12.92 3.37
CA LYS A 169 2.08 14.36 3.49
C LYS A 169 3.56 14.72 3.44
N PHE A 170 3.86 16.00 3.27
CA PHE A 170 5.21 16.50 3.52
C PHE A 170 5.21 17.25 4.84
N ASP A 171 5.97 16.75 5.81
CA ASP A 171 6.14 17.37 7.12
C ASP A 171 7.63 17.67 7.32
N GLU A 172 7.97 18.93 7.55
CA GLU A 172 9.35 19.37 7.79
C GLU A 172 9.82 19.08 9.22
N THR A 173 8.88 18.96 10.16
CA THR A 173 9.14 18.69 11.57
C THR A 173 8.20 17.62 12.13
N PRO A 174 8.21 16.39 11.56
CA PRO A 174 7.34 15.31 12.02
C PRO A 174 7.71 14.88 13.44
N VAL A 175 6.76 14.29 14.17
CA VAL A 175 6.98 13.83 15.54
C VAL A 175 7.17 12.31 15.53
N TYR A 176 8.27 11.82 16.12
CA TYR A 176 8.65 10.40 16.12
C TYR A 176 8.90 9.78 14.73
N ASP A 177 9.16 10.62 13.73
CA ASP A 177 9.51 10.22 12.36
C ASP A 177 10.60 11.16 11.80
N VAL A 178 11.11 10.89 10.60
CA VAL A 178 12.08 11.74 9.89
C VAL A 178 11.44 12.43 8.70
N PRO A 179 11.81 13.69 8.36
CA PRO A 179 11.30 14.35 7.17
C PRO A 179 11.58 13.56 5.90
N THR A 180 10.67 13.66 4.94
CA THR A 180 10.83 13.04 3.62
C THR A 180 12.12 13.51 2.92
N ASP A 181 12.91 12.56 2.42
CA ASP A 181 14.15 12.88 1.69
C ASP A 181 13.86 13.28 0.23
N PHE A 182 13.71 14.59 0.01
CA PHE A 182 13.54 15.16 -1.34
C PHE A 182 14.74 14.92 -2.27
N ARG A 183 15.96 14.68 -1.76
CA ARG A 183 17.10 14.30 -2.63
C ARG A 183 16.88 12.90 -3.20
N ARG A 184 16.41 11.96 -2.37
CA ARG A 184 16.01 10.62 -2.81
C ARG A 184 14.88 10.68 -3.82
N LEU A 185 13.83 11.46 -3.57
CA LEU A 185 12.72 11.63 -4.52
C LEU A 185 13.20 12.17 -5.89
N ARG A 186 14.09 13.18 -5.90
CA ARG A 186 14.69 13.69 -7.15
C ARG A 186 15.52 12.62 -7.87
N ASN A 187 16.27 11.80 -7.14
CA ASN A 187 17.02 10.70 -7.73
C ASN A 187 16.09 9.66 -8.38
N LEU A 188 15.00 9.28 -7.70
CA LEU A 188 14.00 8.38 -8.25
C LEU A 188 13.33 8.97 -9.50
N ALA A 189 12.94 10.24 -9.46
CA ALA A 189 12.34 10.95 -10.60
C ALA A 189 13.28 10.99 -11.82
N SER A 190 14.60 11.09 -11.61
CA SER A 190 15.60 11.09 -12.69
C SER A 190 15.65 9.78 -13.48
N ARG A 191 15.12 8.68 -12.93
CA ARG A 191 15.10 7.35 -13.55
C ARG A 191 13.94 7.15 -14.54
N ARG A 192 13.34 8.24 -15.05
CA ARG A 192 12.20 8.25 -15.98
C ARG A 192 10.98 7.50 -15.46
N VAL A 193 10.08 8.22 -14.81
CA VAL A 193 8.78 7.72 -14.35
C VAL A 193 7.78 7.76 -15.51
N HIS A 194 7.07 6.66 -15.74
CA HIS A 194 6.04 6.53 -16.79
C HIS A 194 4.63 6.69 -16.23
N LEU A 195 4.42 6.28 -14.98
CA LEU A 195 3.15 6.41 -14.26
C LEU A 195 3.41 6.83 -12.81
N LEU A 196 2.67 7.83 -12.34
CA LEU A 196 2.59 8.21 -10.93
C LEU A 196 1.19 7.84 -10.43
N MET A 197 1.14 6.98 -9.40
CA MET A 197 -0.06 6.66 -8.64
C MET A 197 0.03 7.40 -7.31
N SER A 198 -0.61 8.58 -7.25
CA SER A 198 -0.56 9.47 -6.09
C SER A 198 -1.84 9.39 -5.27
N ASP A 199 -1.73 9.54 -3.95
CA ASP A 199 -2.86 9.88 -3.07
C ASP A 199 -3.53 11.17 -3.56
N SER A 200 -4.86 11.20 -3.44
CA SER A 200 -5.74 12.30 -3.86
C SER A 200 -6.68 12.79 -2.75
N THR A 201 -6.56 12.26 -1.53
CA THR A 201 -7.43 12.60 -0.38
C THR A 201 -7.45 14.10 -0.09
N GLY A 202 -6.30 14.77 -0.20
CA GLY A 202 -6.18 16.21 0.01
C GLY A 202 -6.31 17.08 -1.24
N ALA A 203 -6.59 16.51 -2.42
CA ALA A 203 -6.40 17.19 -3.71
C ALA A 203 -7.29 18.43 -3.92
N GLU A 204 -8.43 18.52 -3.23
CA GLU A 204 -9.35 19.67 -3.31
C GLU A 204 -9.00 20.80 -2.31
N ASN A 205 -8.05 20.56 -1.40
CA ASN A 205 -7.65 21.55 -0.39
C ASN A 205 -6.41 22.31 -0.86
N GLU A 206 -6.50 23.62 -0.92
CA GLU A 206 -5.34 24.48 -1.22
C GLU A 206 -4.36 24.54 -0.05
N GLY A 207 -3.07 24.73 -0.36
CA GLY A 207 -2.02 24.91 0.63
C GLY A 207 -1.39 23.61 1.10
N HIS A 208 -1.03 23.56 2.39
CA HIS A 208 -0.28 22.45 2.99
C HIS A 208 -0.86 22.09 4.35
N SER A 209 -0.81 20.80 4.69
CA SER A 209 -1.13 20.32 6.04
C SER A 209 -0.15 20.91 7.06
N PHE A 210 -0.64 21.24 8.25
CA PHE A 210 0.23 21.64 9.35
C PHE A 210 1.16 20.51 9.76
N SER A 211 2.36 20.88 10.21
CA SER A 211 3.30 19.95 10.82
C SER A 211 2.73 19.39 12.14
N GLU A 212 3.01 18.13 12.43
CA GLU A 212 2.66 17.49 13.70
C GLU A 212 3.27 18.21 14.91
N LYS A 213 4.45 18.81 14.75
CA LYS A 213 5.06 19.61 15.80
C LYS A 213 4.21 20.82 16.15
N THR A 214 3.69 21.53 15.15
CA THR A 214 2.78 22.68 15.36
C THR A 214 1.50 22.23 16.08
N ILE A 215 0.95 21.07 15.69
CA ILE A 215 -0.23 20.50 16.37
C ILE A 215 0.09 20.20 17.83
N SER A 216 1.24 19.58 18.11
CA SER A 216 1.70 19.26 19.47
C SER A 216 1.91 20.52 20.34
N GLU A 217 2.50 21.57 19.78
CA GLU A 217 2.67 22.86 20.47
C GLU A 217 1.32 23.48 20.84
N ASN A 218 0.36 23.49 19.91
CA ASN A 218 -1.00 24.00 20.16
C ASN A 218 -1.73 23.18 21.23
N LEU A 219 -1.60 21.85 21.22
CA LEU A 219 -2.18 20.99 22.26
C LEU A 219 -1.58 21.28 23.64
N ASN A 220 -0.26 21.49 23.70
CA ASN A 220 0.43 21.86 24.94
C ASN A 220 0.00 23.23 25.48
N GLU A 221 -0.43 24.16 24.63
CA GLU A 221 -1.02 25.43 25.07
C GLU A 221 -2.43 25.24 25.62
N ILE A 222 -3.27 24.43 24.97
CA ILE A 222 -4.64 24.16 25.39
C ILE A 222 -4.69 23.40 26.74
N PHE A 223 -3.73 22.52 27.00
CA PHE A 223 -3.67 21.72 28.23
C PHE A 223 -3.08 22.44 29.44
N LYS A 224 -2.56 23.68 29.28
CA LYS A 224 -2.12 24.52 30.39
C LYS A 224 -3.31 25.17 31.09
#